data_AF-A0A0M3QT51-F1
#
_entry.id   AF-A0A0M3QT51-F1
#
_cell.length_a   1.000
_cell.length_b   1.000
_cell.length_c   1.000
_cell.angle_alpha   90.00
_cell.angle_beta   90.00
_cell.angle_gamma   90.00
#
_symmetry.space_group_name_H-M   'P 1'
#
loop_
_entity.id
_entity.type
_entity.pdbx_description
1 polymer ?
#
loop_
_entity_poly.entity_id
_entity_poly.type
_entity_poly.pdbx_seq_one_letter_code
_entity_poly.pdbx_strand_id
1 'polypeptide(L)'
;QQVRYLQLQPQLNKLALIETSASPRTRDLQQLLKCRNRRLELQKLQHGDFWVIENLIAGEVSRHMACAESITYTTNGDYTFFDNLETIAERWRGPISFAVHTPGFDLSTTLDAIQYVRNCLPGSAAIRDYVSFHVYFGQQHMPPVVPLSEAEALRWPINCAEATEMPPPKITMYKTLANLTYPINVGRNIARQAANTHFIFACDIELYPSLGFVQQFLDLVHRNHSVLALEQQKPRVFPLPVFEINANESLPANKPELMALLQAGRAQLFHAQICTVCHRVPGYKSWINQTLKHDAQLKVLDVGQRVGSYRYWEPFYVSDNSEPFFDERVTWEGQSNKRIQASKL
;
A
#
# COMPACT_ATOMS: atom_id res chain seq x y z
N GLN A 1 36.50 42.60 -27.25
CA GLN A 1 35.49 42.95 -26.22
C GLN A 1 34.72 41.69 -25.85
N GLN A 2 34.85 41.27 -24.59
CA GLN A 2 34.22 40.07 -24.03
C GLN A 2 32.69 40.27 -23.96
N VAL A 3 31.93 39.32 -24.50
CA VAL A 3 30.48 39.24 -24.28
C VAL A 3 30.24 38.27 -23.13
N ARG A 4 29.79 38.83 -22.00
CA ARG A 4 29.43 38.13 -20.76
C ARG A 4 28.23 37.22 -20.99
N TYR A 5 28.39 35.94 -20.67
CA TYR A 5 27.28 35.04 -20.37
C TYR A 5 26.63 35.51 -19.06
N LEU A 6 25.41 36.05 -19.14
CA LEU A 6 24.55 36.30 -17.99
C LEU A 6 23.98 34.95 -17.53
N GLN A 7 24.41 34.54 -16.34
CA GLN A 7 23.96 33.37 -15.62
C GLN A 7 22.44 33.43 -15.36
N LEU A 8 21.68 32.60 -16.05
CA LEU A 8 20.33 32.17 -15.63
C LEU A 8 20.48 31.02 -14.63
N GLN A 9 20.91 31.33 -13.41
CA GLN A 9 20.80 30.43 -12.25
C GLN A 9 20.54 31.29 -11.02
N PRO A 10 19.26 31.41 -10.62
CA PRO A 10 18.93 30.94 -9.28
C PRO A 10 17.49 30.39 -9.18
N GLN A 11 17.24 29.20 -9.71
CA GLN A 11 16.06 28.40 -9.30
C GLN A 11 16.36 26.91 -9.04
N LEU A 12 17.58 26.43 -9.32
CA LEU A 12 17.97 25.04 -8.97
C LEU A 12 18.34 24.84 -7.49
N ASN A 13 18.45 25.89 -6.67
CA ASN A 13 18.84 25.80 -5.26
C ASN A 13 17.68 25.57 -4.27
N LYS A 14 16.49 25.16 -4.73
CA LYS A 14 15.38 24.73 -3.83
C LYS A 14 15.18 23.22 -3.73
N LEU A 15 15.91 22.42 -4.52
CA LEU A 15 15.76 20.95 -4.56
C LEU A 15 17.02 20.19 -4.08
N ALA A 16 18.08 20.90 -3.73
CA ALA A 16 19.22 20.34 -3.00
C ALA A 16 19.07 20.75 -1.52
N LEU A 17 19.08 19.75 -0.63
CA LEU A 17 18.85 19.83 0.83
C LEU A 17 17.38 19.75 1.28
N ILE A 18 16.72 18.64 0.95
CA ILE A 18 15.83 18.01 1.93
C ILE A 18 16.48 16.70 2.38
N GLU A 19 17.62 16.82 3.07
CA GLU A 19 17.80 15.91 4.20
C GLU A 19 16.85 16.45 5.27
N THR A 20 15.60 15.97 5.27
CA THR A 20 14.72 16.20 6.42
C THR A 20 15.49 15.69 7.63
N SER A 21 15.90 16.59 8.52
CA SER A 21 16.46 16.17 9.78
C SER A 21 15.39 15.32 10.46
N ALA A 22 15.63 14.01 10.50
CA ALA A 22 14.65 13.05 10.98
C ALA A 22 14.15 13.52 12.34
N SER A 23 12.82 13.52 12.53
CA SER A 23 12.22 13.95 13.79
C SER A 23 12.85 13.20 14.97
N PRO A 24 12.90 13.77 16.19
CA PRO A 24 13.42 13.05 17.36
C PRO A 24 12.82 11.65 17.50
N ARG A 25 11.48 11.54 17.38
CA ARG A 25 10.74 10.26 17.38
C ARG A 25 11.26 9.29 16.30
N THR A 26 11.48 9.78 15.09
CA THR A 26 11.98 8.96 13.97
C THR A 26 13.38 8.42 14.26
N ARG A 27 14.28 9.25 14.82
CA ARG A 27 15.65 8.83 15.16
C ARG A 27 15.65 7.79 16.28
N ASP A 28 14.85 8.02 17.31
CA ASP A 28 14.72 7.11 18.46
C ASP A 28 14.17 5.75 17.99
N LEU A 29 13.11 5.75 17.18
CA LEU A 29 12.57 4.53 16.59
C LEU A 29 13.56 3.85 15.65
N GLN A 30 14.30 4.59 14.82
CA GLN A 30 15.29 4.00 13.93
C GLN A 30 16.40 3.28 14.71
N GLN A 31 16.88 3.86 15.81
CA GLN A 31 17.85 3.23 16.69
C GLN A 31 17.27 1.98 17.37
N LEU A 32 16.03 2.07 17.87
CA LEU A 32 15.35 0.98 18.56
C LEU A 32 15.10 -0.23 17.64
N LEU A 33 14.57 0.03 16.45
CA LEU A 33 14.19 -0.98 15.44
C LEU A 33 15.40 -1.49 14.65
N LYS A 34 16.56 -0.81 14.75
CA LYS A 34 17.79 -1.09 14.00
C LYS A 34 17.56 -1.14 12.49
N CYS A 35 16.58 -0.38 11.98
CA CYS A 35 16.25 -0.35 10.57
C CYS A 35 17.21 0.56 9.79
N ARG A 36 17.37 0.28 8.49
CA ARG A 36 18.21 1.07 7.59
C ARG A 36 17.36 1.70 6.50
N ASN A 37 17.67 2.94 6.13
CA ASN A 37 17.01 3.61 5.03
C ASN A 37 17.33 2.87 3.72
N ARG A 38 16.30 2.53 2.95
CA ARG A 38 16.43 1.93 1.62
C ARG A 38 16.10 2.97 0.57
N ARG A 39 16.88 3.00 -0.51
CA ARG A 39 16.59 3.81 -1.69
C ARG A 39 15.61 3.08 -2.59
N LEU A 40 14.64 3.83 -3.12
CA LEU A 40 13.70 3.35 -4.12
C LEU A 40 14.29 3.58 -5.51
N GLU A 41 15.19 2.69 -5.91
CA GLU A 41 15.85 2.72 -7.22
C GLU A 41 15.20 1.70 -8.16
N LEU A 42 15.10 2.04 -9.45
CA LEU A 42 14.56 1.13 -10.45
C LEU A 42 15.43 -0.12 -10.56
N GLN A 43 14.81 -1.29 -10.45
CA GLN A 43 15.48 -2.58 -10.60
C GLN A 43 14.70 -3.48 -11.56
N LYS A 44 15.43 -4.25 -12.37
CA LYS A 44 14.86 -5.28 -13.25
C LYS A 44 15.25 -6.62 -12.67
N LEU A 45 14.27 -7.36 -12.19
CA LEU A 45 14.45 -8.56 -11.39
C LEU A 45 13.70 -9.72 -12.04
N GLN A 46 14.19 -10.92 -11.84
CA GLN A 46 13.45 -12.15 -12.09
C GLN A 46 12.94 -12.68 -10.75
N HIS A 47 11.64 -12.93 -10.66
CA HIS A 47 10.97 -13.45 -9.46
C HIS A 47 10.19 -14.71 -9.85
N GLY A 48 10.83 -15.87 -9.71
CA GLY A 48 10.30 -17.13 -10.23
C GLY A 48 9.99 -17.04 -11.73
N ASP A 49 8.73 -17.30 -12.10
CA ASP A 49 8.25 -17.27 -13.49
C ASP A 49 7.86 -15.86 -13.98
N PHE A 50 8.16 -14.82 -13.21
CA PHE A 50 7.80 -13.43 -13.50
C PHE A 50 9.02 -12.54 -13.71
N TRP A 51 8.91 -11.62 -14.65
CA TRP A 51 9.78 -10.45 -14.73
C TRP A 51 9.15 -9.32 -13.93
N VAL A 52 9.99 -8.61 -13.16
CA VAL A 52 9.58 -7.50 -12.30
C VAL A 52 10.43 -6.28 -12.63
N ILE A 53 9.76 -5.14 -12.79
CA ILE A 53 10.40 -3.83 -12.81
C ILE A 53 10.01 -3.14 -11.52
N GLU A 54 10.84 -3.33 -10.50
CA GLU A 54 10.68 -2.68 -9.21
C GLU A 54 11.02 -1.20 -9.36
N ASN A 55 10.29 -0.34 -8.64
CA ASN A 55 10.38 1.11 -8.68
C ASN A 55 10.45 1.69 -10.12
N LEU A 56 9.55 1.24 -11.01
CA LEU A 56 9.43 1.78 -12.36
C LEU A 56 9.25 3.31 -12.32
N ILE A 57 8.37 3.77 -11.44
CA ILE A 57 8.22 5.17 -11.04
C ILE A 57 8.12 5.18 -9.53
N ALA A 58 9.03 5.85 -8.83
CA ALA A 58 9.00 5.95 -7.37
C ALA A 58 8.30 7.23 -6.91
N GLY A 59 7.61 7.18 -5.76
CA GLY A 59 7.03 8.38 -5.14
C GLY A 59 8.10 9.44 -4.86
N GLU A 60 7.82 10.69 -5.19
CA GLU A 60 8.76 11.82 -5.08
C GLU A 60 9.14 12.11 -3.62
N VAL A 61 8.17 12.00 -2.70
CA VAL A 61 8.41 12.13 -1.26
C VAL A 61 8.80 10.78 -0.67
N SER A 62 8.15 9.68 -1.08
CA SER A 62 8.43 8.34 -0.55
C SER A 62 9.89 7.92 -0.66
N ARG A 63 10.57 8.25 -1.77
CA ARG A 63 11.98 7.89 -1.98
C ARG A 63 12.94 8.51 -0.95
N HIS A 64 12.51 9.54 -0.23
CA HIS A 64 13.31 10.24 0.78
C HIS A 64 12.91 9.90 2.22
N MET A 65 11.81 9.18 2.43
CA MET A 65 11.37 8.81 3.78
C MET A 65 12.29 7.79 4.44
N ALA A 66 12.63 8.05 5.71
CA ALA A 66 13.46 7.15 6.49
C ALA A 66 12.68 5.89 6.92
N CYS A 67 13.40 4.81 7.23
CA CYS A 67 12.79 3.51 7.50
C CYS A 67 11.81 3.50 8.69
N ALA A 68 12.01 4.38 9.67
CA ALA A 68 11.15 4.49 10.86
C ALA A 68 10.23 5.73 10.83
N GLU A 69 10.18 6.46 9.70
CA GLU A 69 9.43 7.71 9.59
C GLU A 69 7.94 7.51 9.29
N SER A 70 7.62 6.40 8.63
CA SER A 70 6.28 6.09 8.14
C SER A 70 6.03 4.58 8.13
N ILE A 71 4.87 4.19 7.62
CA ILE A 71 4.49 2.81 7.33
C ILE A 71 4.25 2.72 5.82
N THR A 72 4.80 1.72 5.14
CA THR A 72 4.52 1.52 3.71
C THR A 72 3.20 0.77 3.57
N TYR A 73 2.20 1.37 2.92
CA TYR A 73 0.99 0.67 2.50
C TYR A 73 1.35 -0.16 1.26
N THR A 74 1.36 -1.48 1.40
CA THR A 74 1.72 -2.39 0.31
C THR A 74 0.45 -2.94 -0.30
N THR A 75 0.28 -2.75 -1.60
CA THR A 75 -0.92 -3.19 -2.33
C THR A 75 -0.56 -3.72 -3.71
N ASN A 76 -1.53 -4.33 -4.36
CA ASN A 76 -1.37 -5.03 -5.62
C ASN A 76 -2.67 -4.96 -6.43
N GLY A 77 -2.57 -5.12 -7.74
CA GLY A 77 -3.73 -5.10 -8.63
C GLY A 77 -3.31 -5.16 -10.09
N ASP A 78 -4.23 -4.76 -10.94
CA ASP A 78 -4.01 -4.40 -12.34
C ASP A 78 -4.51 -2.96 -12.55
N TYR A 79 -4.47 -2.47 -13.80
CA TYR A 79 -4.89 -1.10 -14.11
C TYR A 79 -6.37 -0.83 -13.78
N THR A 80 -7.20 -1.86 -13.59
CA THR A 80 -8.64 -1.70 -13.31
C THR A 80 -8.97 -1.28 -11.88
N PHE A 81 -7.96 -1.20 -11.02
CA PHE A 81 -8.11 -0.77 -9.63
C PHE A 81 -7.60 0.65 -9.35
N PHE A 82 -7.17 1.38 -10.39
CA PHE A 82 -6.50 2.67 -10.23
C PHE A 82 -7.40 3.77 -9.63
N ASP A 83 -8.72 3.68 -9.76
CA ASP A 83 -9.68 4.63 -9.18
C ASP A 83 -9.59 4.72 -7.66
N ASN A 84 -9.10 3.66 -7.00
CA ASN A 84 -8.92 3.66 -5.55
C ASN A 84 -7.71 4.50 -5.11
N LEU A 85 -6.72 4.73 -5.99
CA LEU A 85 -5.41 5.28 -5.61
C LEU A 85 -5.49 6.68 -5.06
N GLU A 86 -6.35 7.54 -5.63
CA GLU A 86 -6.53 8.92 -5.16
C GLU A 86 -6.95 8.92 -3.69
N THR A 87 -8.01 8.19 -3.38
CA THR A 87 -8.53 8.08 -2.01
C THR A 87 -7.51 7.48 -1.05
N ILE A 88 -6.76 6.45 -1.46
CA ILE A 88 -5.72 5.85 -0.60
C ILE A 88 -4.58 6.84 -0.36
N ALA A 89 -4.05 7.48 -1.41
CA ALA A 89 -2.91 8.39 -1.31
C ALA A 89 -3.23 9.60 -0.43
N GLU A 90 -4.41 10.21 -0.61
CA GLU A 90 -4.84 11.37 0.17
C GLU A 90 -5.04 11.07 1.66
N ARG A 91 -5.50 9.85 1.98
CA ARG A 91 -5.78 9.41 3.35
C ARG A 91 -4.56 8.83 4.06
N TRP A 92 -3.71 8.10 3.33
CA TRP A 92 -2.52 7.46 3.88
C TRP A 92 -1.40 8.46 4.14
N ARG A 93 -1.14 9.38 3.18
CA ARG A 93 -0.07 10.39 3.24
C ARG A 93 1.29 9.85 3.70
N GLY A 94 1.63 8.67 3.20
CA GLY A 94 2.87 7.93 3.47
C GLY A 94 3.19 7.03 2.29
N PRO A 95 4.31 6.28 2.31
CA PRO A 95 4.72 5.48 1.16
C PRO A 95 3.68 4.43 0.80
N ILE A 96 3.37 4.32 -0.50
CA ILE A 96 2.52 3.30 -1.08
C ILE A 96 3.37 2.52 -2.08
N SER A 97 3.53 1.22 -1.85
CA SER A 97 4.16 0.31 -2.81
C SER A 97 3.07 -0.45 -3.53
N PHE A 98 2.97 -0.25 -4.85
CA PHE A 98 1.90 -0.82 -5.66
C PHE A 98 2.46 -1.71 -6.76
N ALA A 99 2.26 -3.02 -6.62
CA ALA A 99 2.62 -4.01 -7.63
C ALA A 99 1.47 -4.26 -8.62
N VAL A 100 1.70 -3.92 -9.89
CA VAL A 100 0.70 -3.98 -10.95
C VAL A 100 1.01 -5.14 -11.89
N HIS A 101 0.04 -6.04 -12.10
CA HIS A 101 0.16 -7.15 -13.04
C HIS A 101 -0.19 -6.67 -14.46
N THR A 102 0.77 -6.78 -15.38
CA THR A 102 0.67 -6.15 -16.71
C THR A 102 1.09 -7.10 -17.85
N PRO A 103 0.44 -8.27 -18.03
CA PRO A 103 0.83 -9.22 -19.06
C PRO A 103 0.55 -8.69 -20.49
N GLY A 104 1.43 -9.01 -21.44
CA GLY A 104 1.23 -8.67 -22.85
C GLY A 104 0.99 -7.18 -23.07
N PHE A 105 -0.07 -6.83 -23.80
CA PHE A 105 -0.38 -5.44 -24.09
C PHE A 105 -1.00 -4.65 -22.91
N ASP A 106 -1.31 -5.29 -21.77
CA ASP A 106 -1.84 -4.60 -20.58
C ASP A 106 -0.84 -3.59 -20.00
N LEU A 107 0.47 -3.73 -20.29
CA LEU A 107 1.49 -2.76 -19.85
C LEU A 107 1.27 -1.37 -20.46
N SER A 108 0.90 -1.27 -21.74
CA SER A 108 0.67 0.04 -22.37
C SER A 108 -0.50 0.77 -21.71
N THR A 109 -1.63 0.07 -21.52
CA THR A 109 -2.79 0.61 -20.80
C THR A 109 -2.48 0.92 -19.34
N THR A 110 -1.62 0.14 -18.69
CA THR A 110 -1.15 0.45 -17.34
C THR A 110 -0.33 1.74 -17.31
N LEU A 111 0.54 1.98 -18.30
CA LEU A 111 1.31 3.23 -18.39
C LEU A 111 0.40 4.43 -18.66
N ASP A 112 -0.61 4.29 -19.52
CA ASP A 112 -1.65 5.31 -19.71
C ASP A 112 -2.36 5.60 -18.39
N ALA A 113 -2.75 4.56 -17.65
CA ALA A 113 -3.40 4.67 -16.34
C ALA A 113 -2.51 5.37 -15.30
N ILE A 114 -1.22 5.01 -15.22
CA ILE A 114 -0.24 5.66 -14.34
C ILE A 114 -0.13 7.15 -14.69
N GLN A 115 0.00 7.49 -15.96
CA GLN A 115 0.13 8.87 -16.40
C GLN A 115 -1.12 9.70 -16.10
N TYR A 116 -2.30 9.12 -16.26
CA TYR A 116 -3.55 9.78 -15.91
C TYR A 116 -3.67 10.06 -14.41
N VAL A 117 -3.54 9.03 -13.55
CA VAL A 117 -3.71 9.21 -12.11
C VAL A 117 -2.65 10.13 -11.49
N ARG A 118 -1.46 10.21 -12.11
CA ARG A 118 -0.39 11.11 -11.67
C ARG A 118 -0.53 12.54 -12.16
N ASN A 119 -1.38 12.84 -13.14
CA ASN A 119 -1.41 14.16 -13.78
C ASN A 119 -2.80 14.79 -13.94
N CYS A 120 -3.88 14.00 -13.96
CA CYS A 120 -5.20 14.44 -14.39
C CYS A 120 -6.24 14.49 -13.25
N LEU A 121 -6.04 13.74 -12.16
CA LEU A 121 -6.94 13.70 -11.01
C LEU A 121 -6.70 14.89 -10.05
N PRO A 122 -7.72 15.38 -9.32
CA PRO A 122 -7.56 16.37 -8.25
C PRO A 122 -6.45 16.01 -7.23
N GLY A 123 -6.41 14.76 -6.78
CA GLY A 123 -5.44 14.21 -5.84
C GLY A 123 -4.16 13.65 -6.49
N SER A 124 -3.90 13.97 -7.76
CA SER A 124 -2.68 13.54 -8.47
C SER A 124 -1.39 13.87 -7.74
N ALA A 125 -1.35 15.00 -7.00
CA ALA A 125 -0.18 15.39 -6.23
C ALA A 125 0.15 14.34 -5.15
N ALA A 126 -0.85 13.87 -4.40
CA ALA A 126 -0.64 12.82 -3.40
C ALA A 126 -0.13 11.52 -4.05
N ILE A 127 -0.62 11.18 -5.24
CA ILE A 127 -0.15 10.01 -5.97
C ILE A 127 1.32 10.17 -6.41
N ARG A 128 1.70 11.32 -6.97
CA ARG A 128 3.11 11.61 -7.35
C ARG A 128 4.05 11.57 -6.14
N ASP A 129 3.62 12.11 -5.01
CA ASP A 129 4.42 12.18 -3.80
C ASP A 129 4.63 10.80 -3.18
N TYR A 130 3.59 9.97 -3.14
CA TYR A 130 3.54 8.82 -2.25
C TYR A 130 3.53 7.45 -2.93
N VAL A 131 3.12 7.35 -4.19
CA VAL A 131 2.95 6.04 -4.85
C VAL A 131 4.18 5.67 -5.66
N SER A 132 4.75 4.51 -5.32
CA SER A 132 5.78 3.83 -6.11
C SER A 132 5.16 2.67 -6.87
N PHE A 133 5.24 2.73 -8.19
CA PHE A 133 4.70 1.72 -9.10
C PHE A 133 5.76 0.66 -9.42
N HIS A 134 5.36 -0.59 -9.34
CA HIS A 134 6.14 -1.76 -9.76
C HIS A 134 5.30 -2.52 -10.75
N VAL A 135 5.86 -2.93 -11.89
CA VAL A 135 5.12 -3.73 -12.88
C VAL A 135 5.71 -5.12 -12.97
N TYR A 136 4.85 -6.11 -13.17
CA TYR A 136 5.29 -7.49 -13.34
C TYR A 136 4.41 -8.27 -14.31
N PHE A 137 5.02 -9.24 -14.98
CA PHE A 137 4.37 -10.05 -16.01
C PHE A 137 5.10 -11.40 -16.17
N GLY A 138 4.35 -12.43 -16.56
CA GLY A 138 4.90 -13.77 -16.73
C GLY A 138 5.90 -13.86 -17.89
N GLN A 139 6.90 -14.73 -17.78
CA GLN A 139 7.92 -14.94 -18.83
C GLN A 139 7.32 -15.31 -20.20
N GLN A 140 6.16 -15.98 -20.22
CA GLN A 140 5.44 -16.37 -21.44
C GLN A 140 4.51 -15.28 -21.99
N HIS A 141 4.33 -14.18 -21.26
CA HIS A 141 3.40 -13.09 -21.57
C HIS A 141 4.12 -11.74 -21.53
N MET A 142 5.31 -11.67 -22.13
CA MET A 142 6.09 -10.44 -22.18
C MET A 142 5.36 -9.33 -22.95
N PRO A 143 5.33 -8.09 -22.42
CA PRO A 143 4.90 -6.94 -23.16
C PRO A 143 5.80 -6.66 -24.37
N PRO A 144 5.24 -6.13 -25.47
CA PRO A 144 6.01 -5.80 -26.67
C PRO A 144 6.98 -4.63 -26.45
N VAL A 145 6.63 -3.69 -25.57
CA VAL A 145 7.44 -2.52 -25.23
C VAL A 145 7.46 -2.35 -23.72
N VAL A 146 8.66 -2.21 -23.17
CA VAL A 146 8.90 -2.07 -21.74
C VAL A 146 9.83 -0.88 -21.50
N PRO A 147 9.42 0.15 -20.74
CA PRO A 147 10.32 1.26 -20.41
C PRO A 147 11.59 0.77 -19.70
N LEU A 148 12.75 1.25 -20.14
CA LEU A 148 14.04 0.82 -19.64
C LEU A 148 14.53 1.64 -18.45
N SER A 149 13.94 2.82 -18.22
CA SER A 149 14.27 3.74 -17.12
C SER A 149 13.04 4.47 -16.59
N GLU A 150 13.13 5.01 -15.37
CA GLU A 150 12.07 5.85 -14.79
C GLU A 150 11.80 7.08 -15.67
N ALA A 151 12.84 7.68 -16.24
CA ALA A 151 12.70 8.83 -17.13
C ALA A 151 11.93 8.51 -18.41
N GLU A 152 12.05 7.29 -18.96
CA GLU A 152 11.23 6.84 -20.08
C GLU A 152 9.78 6.63 -19.66
N ALA A 153 9.54 5.99 -18.52
CA ALA A 153 8.19 5.77 -17.99
C ALA A 153 7.47 7.11 -17.72
N LEU A 154 8.17 8.09 -17.15
CA LEU A 154 7.63 9.43 -16.88
C LEU A 154 7.30 10.23 -18.15
N ARG A 155 8.01 9.96 -19.26
CA ARG A 155 7.76 10.60 -20.57
C ARG A 155 6.64 9.92 -21.37
N TRP A 156 6.03 8.87 -20.83
CA TRP A 156 4.90 8.22 -21.50
C TRP A 156 3.78 9.24 -21.78
N PRO A 157 3.11 9.19 -22.95
CA PRO A 157 2.09 10.16 -23.32
C PRO A 157 1.02 10.33 -22.24
N ILE A 158 0.63 11.58 -22.00
CA ILE A 158 -0.41 11.93 -21.03
C ILE A 158 -1.64 12.35 -21.83
N ASN A 159 -2.78 11.70 -21.55
CA ASN A 159 -4.07 12.08 -22.09
C ASN A 159 -5.08 12.30 -20.95
N CYS A 160 -5.38 13.56 -20.63
CA CYS A 160 -6.41 13.89 -19.64
C CYS A 160 -7.81 14.05 -20.24
N ALA A 161 -7.95 14.00 -21.57
CA ALA A 161 -9.25 14.20 -22.23
C ALA A 161 -10.13 12.94 -22.20
N GLU A 162 -9.53 11.74 -22.13
CA GLU A 162 -10.22 10.44 -22.09
C GLU A 162 -10.66 10.00 -20.67
N ALA A 163 -10.70 10.95 -19.73
CA ALA A 163 -11.08 10.74 -18.32
C ALA A 163 -12.40 9.97 -18.10
N THR A 164 -13.29 9.96 -19.08
CA THR A 164 -14.62 9.34 -18.97
C THR A 164 -14.64 7.82 -19.17
N GLU A 165 -13.56 7.20 -19.65
CA GLU A 165 -13.54 5.75 -19.99
C GLU A 165 -12.49 4.93 -19.22
N MET A 166 -11.82 5.52 -18.23
CA MET A 166 -10.86 4.78 -17.40
C MET A 166 -11.46 4.32 -16.07
N PRO A 167 -11.16 3.07 -15.65
CA PRO A 167 -10.36 2.08 -16.36
C PRO A 167 -11.15 1.45 -17.53
N PRO A 168 -10.48 1.11 -18.67
CA PRO A 168 -11.14 0.45 -19.78
C PRO A 168 -11.74 -0.90 -19.33
N PRO A 169 -12.80 -1.37 -19.99
CA PRO A 169 -13.57 -2.52 -19.52
C PRO A 169 -12.73 -3.80 -19.43
N LYS A 170 -12.90 -4.55 -18.33
CA LYS A 170 -12.16 -5.82 -18.05
C LYS A 170 -12.13 -6.83 -19.19
N ILE A 171 -13.11 -6.79 -20.10
CA ILE A 171 -13.23 -7.72 -21.22
C ILE A 171 -12.15 -7.53 -22.30
N THR A 172 -11.52 -6.34 -22.37
CA THR A 172 -10.51 -6.04 -23.38
C THR A 172 -9.08 -6.29 -22.91
N MET A 173 -8.87 -6.62 -21.63
CA MET A 173 -7.55 -6.92 -21.06
C MET A 173 -6.89 -8.11 -21.76
N TYR A 174 -5.58 -8.03 -22.01
CA TYR A 174 -4.77 -9.16 -22.46
C TYR A 174 -4.93 -10.33 -21.50
N LYS A 175 -4.86 -10.09 -20.18
CA LYS A 175 -5.12 -11.12 -19.16
C LYS A 175 -6.42 -11.89 -19.44
N THR A 176 -7.50 -11.19 -19.76
CA THR A 176 -8.81 -11.78 -20.04
C THR A 176 -8.82 -12.53 -21.37
N LEU A 177 -8.31 -11.92 -22.44
CA LEU A 177 -8.27 -12.54 -23.78
C LEU A 177 -7.39 -13.79 -23.83
N ALA A 178 -6.27 -13.78 -23.09
CA ALA A 178 -5.34 -14.90 -22.98
C ALA A 178 -5.72 -15.90 -21.88
N ASN A 179 -6.89 -15.73 -21.22
CA ASN A 179 -7.41 -16.60 -20.17
C ASN A 179 -6.41 -16.86 -19.01
N LEU A 180 -5.76 -15.79 -18.54
CA LEU A 180 -4.77 -15.86 -17.47
C LEU A 180 -5.42 -15.63 -16.11
N THR A 181 -4.96 -16.37 -15.09
CA THR A 181 -5.30 -16.09 -13.70
C THR A 181 -4.52 -14.89 -13.17
N TYR A 182 -5.03 -14.19 -12.16
CA TYR A 182 -4.29 -13.11 -11.49
C TYR A 182 -3.39 -13.66 -10.36
N PRO A 183 -2.05 -13.60 -10.51
CA PRO A 183 -1.08 -14.08 -9.51
C PRO A 183 -0.95 -13.13 -8.31
N ILE A 184 -2.05 -12.93 -7.58
CA ILE A 184 -2.17 -11.92 -6.51
C ILE A 184 -1.04 -11.96 -5.48
N ASN A 185 -0.65 -13.16 -5.04
CA ASN A 185 0.34 -13.31 -3.98
C ASN A 185 1.77 -12.99 -4.43
N VAL A 186 2.06 -13.11 -5.74
CA VAL A 186 3.30 -12.60 -6.34
C VAL A 186 3.33 -11.08 -6.21
N GLY A 187 2.24 -10.40 -6.61
CA GLY A 187 2.12 -8.95 -6.45
C GLY A 187 2.25 -8.48 -5.00
N ARG A 188 1.62 -9.18 -4.05
CA ARG A 188 1.78 -8.89 -2.61
C ARG A 188 3.23 -8.98 -2.16
N ASN A 189 3.93 -10.04 -2.55
CA ASN A 189 5.33 -10.22 -2.16
C ASN A 189 6.24 -9.19 -2.82
N ILE A 190 6.02 -8.83 -4.09
CA ILE A 190 6.75 -7.74 -4.77
C ILE A 190 6.57 -6.42 -4.03
N ALA A 191 5.33 -6.01 -3.73
CA ALA A 191 5.07 -4.76 -3.02
C ALA A 191 5.68 -4.75 -1.62
N ARG A 192 5.62 -5.88 -0.91
CA ARG A 192 6.28 -6.04 0.40
C ARG A 192 7.79 -5.94 0.32
N GLN A 193 8.39 -6.59 -0.67
CA GLN A 193 9.83 -6.59 -0.85
C GLN A 193 10.34 -5.22 -1.30
N ALA A 194 9.56 -4.44 -2.04
CA ALA A 194 9.94 -3.11 -2.50
C ALA A 194 9.80 -2.00 -1.43
N ALA A 195 9.14 -2.28 -0.30
CA ALA A 195 8.93 -1.29 0.76
C ALA A 195 10.24 -0.71 1.32
N ASN A 196 10.25 0.60 1.56
CA ASN A 196 11.39 1.34 2.12
C ASN A 196 11.29 1.61 3.63
N THR A 197 10.17 1.27 4.25
CA THR A 197 9.96 1.44 5.70
C THR A 197 10.09 0.11 6.44
N HIS A 198 10.34 0.18 7.74
CA HIS A 198 10.41 -0.96 8.62
C HIS A 198 9.02 -1.58 8.83
N PHE A 199 8.01 -0.73 9.03
CA PHE A 199 6.64 -1.20 9.18
C PHE A 199 5.90 -1.17 7.85
N ILE A 200 5.21 -2.25 7.53
CA ILE A 200 4.36 -2.33 6.34
C ILE A 200 2.91 -2.59 6.74
N PHE A 201 1.97 -2.16 5.89
CA PHE A 201 0.56 -2.50 6.01
C PHE A 201 0.10 -3.18 4.73
N ALA A 202 -0.04 -4.51 4.77
CA ALA A 202 -0.48 -5.30 3.62
C ALA A 202 -2.00 -5.24 3.46
N CYS A 203 -2.43 -4.55 2.39
CA CYS A 203 -3.83 -4.26 2.12
C CYS A 203 -4.22 -4.67 0.71
N ASP A 204 -5.52 -4.93 0.54
CA ASP A 204 -6.11 -4.93 -0.80
C ASP A 204 -6.38 -3.47 -1.20
N ILE A 205 -6.24 -3.16 -2.48
CA ILE A 205 -6.34 -1.78 -3.00
C ILE A 205 -7.71 -1.12 -2.77
N GLU A 206 -8.75 -1.91 -2.50
CA GLU A 206 -10.10 -1.41 -2.21
C GLU A 206 -10.29 -0.99 -0.73
N LEU A 207 -9.26 -1.16 0.12
CA LEU A 207 -9.34 -0.81 1.54
C LEU A 207 -8.82 0.59 1.84
N TYR A 208 -9.72 1.47 2.26
CA TYR A 208 -9.40 2.85 2.59
C TYR A 208 -8.99 3.02 4.06
N PRO A 209 -7.78 3.54 4.35
CA PRO A 209 -7.29 3.69 5.72
C PRO A 209 -8.01 4.83 6.47
N SER A 210 -8.04 4.75 7.81
CA SER A 210 -8.45 5.88 8.66
C SER A 210 -7.43 7.02 8.60
N LEU A 211 -7.90 8.26 8.75
CA LEU A 211 -7.02 9.43 8.71
C LEU A 211 -6.04 9.44 9.89
N GLY A 212 -4.79 9.79 9.61
CA GLY A 212 -3.75 9.95 10.62
C GLY A 212 -3.28 8.64 11.28
N PHE A 213 -3.66 7.48 10.75
CA PHE A 213 -3.29 6.18 11.32
C PHE A 213 -1.78 5.98 11.45
N VAL A 214 -1.01 6.33 10.42
CA VAL A 214 0.47 6.19 10.41
C VAL A 214 1.09 6.86 11.64
N GLN A 215 0.72 8.12 11.89
CA GLN A 215 1.27 8.89 13.01
C GLN A 215 0.84 8.28 14.36
N GLN A 216 -0.43 7.92 14.50
CA GLN A 216 -0.97 7.29 15.71
C GLN A 216 -0.30 5.95 16.03
N PHE A 217 0.03 5.15 15.01
CA PHE A 217 0.73 3.88 15.17
C PHE A 217 2.18 4.10 15.57
N LEU A 218 2.90 5.01 14.91
CA LEU A 218 4.29 5.33 15.28
C LEU A 218 4.37 5.90 16.71
N ASP A 219 3.39 6.71 17.13
CA ASP A 219 3.27 7.17 18.51
C ASP A 219 2.98 6.04 19.49
N LEU A 220 2.17 5.04 19.12
CA LEU A 220 1.92 3.86 19.96
C LEU A 220 3.22 3.09 20.20
N VAL A 221 3.95 2.75 19.13
CA VAL A 221 5.17 1.94 19.26
C VAL A 221 6.31 2.69 19.93
N HIS A 222 6.40 4.01 19.74
CA HIS A 222 7.38 4.86 20.42
C HIS A 222 7.07 5.04 21.92
N ARG A 223 5.80 5.14 22.32
CA ARG A 223 5.43 5.28 23.74
C ARG A 223 5.46 3.94 24.48
N ASN A 224 5.28 2.83 23.78
CA ASN A 224 5.21 1.50 24.38
C ASN A 224 6.06 0.49 23.61
N HIS A 225 7.37 0.52 23.86
CA HIS A 225 8.32 -0.38 23.18
C HIS A 225 8.03 -1.87 23.42
N SER A 226 7.32 -2.25 24.49
CA SER A 226 7.01 -3.66 24.81
C SER A 226 6.13 -4.37 23.78
N VAL A 227 5.42 -3.59 22.93
CA VAL A 227 4.63 -4.16 21.84
C VAL A 227 5.51 -4.66 20.71
N LEU A 228 6.69 -4.06 20.54
CA LEU A 228 7.71 -4.46 19.58
C LEU A 228 8.38 -5.73 20.12
N ALA A 229 8.37 -6.80 19.33
CA ALA A 229 8.93 -8.10 19.72
C ALA A 229 10.47 -8.10 19.71
N LEU A 230 11.12 -7.08 20.26
CA LEU A 230 12.55 -6.79 20.07
C LEU A 230 13.48 -7.91 20.57
N GLU A 231 13.03 -8.71 21.54
CA GLU A 231 13.80 -9.79 22.18
C GLU A 231 13.27 -11.20 21.85
N GLN A 232 12.03 -11.31 21.35
CA GLN A 232 11.34 -12.57 21.17
C GLN A 232 11.19 -12.85 19.68
N GLN A 233 11.83 -13.91 19.16
CA GLN A 233 11.77 -14.32 17.75
C GLN A 233 10.39 -14.86 17.31
N LYS A 234 9.30 -14.42 17.93
CA LYS A 234 7.94 -14.75 17.50
C LYS A 234 7.41 -13.58 16.68
N PRO A 235 7.05 -13.78 15.40
CA PRO A 235 6.41 -12.74 14.60
C PRO A 235 5.24 -12.12 15.35
N ARG A 236 5.18 -10.79 15.36
CA ARG A 236 4.05 -10.04 15.88
C ARG A 236 3.50 -9.16 14.79
N VAL A 237 2.18 -9.13 14.72
CA VAL A 237 1.44 -8.29 13.81
C VAL A 237 0.44 -7.46 14.60
N PHE A 238 -0.03 -6.38 14.00
CA PHE A 238 -1.00 -5.46 14.59
C PHE A 238 -2.27 -5.43 13.74
N PRO A 239 -3.21 -6.35 13.98
CA PRO A 239 -4.43 -6.46 13.20
C PRO A 239 -5.38 -5.28 13.42
N LEU A 240 -6.00 -4.84 12.33
CA LEU A 240 -6.99 -3.78 12.33
C LEU A 240 -8.35 -4.35 11.93
N PRO A 241 -9.45 -3.92 12.59
CA PRO A 241 -10.78 -4.27 12.15
C PRO A 241 -11.10 -3.55 10.83
N VAL A 242 -11.71 -4.29 9.90
CA VAL A 242 -12.10 -3.78 8.58
C VAL A 242 -13.63 -3.83 8.46
N PHE A 243 -14.19 -2.83 7.80
CA PHE A 243 -15.63 -2.64 7.69
C PHE A 243 -16.03 -2.34 6.24
N GLU A 244 -17.24 -2.76 5.89
CA GLU A 244 -17.91 -2.39 4.66
C GLU A 244 -18.93 -1.30 4.98
N ILE A 245 -19.07 -0.32 4.10
CA ILE A 245 -20.08 0.73 4.19
C ILE A 245 -20.96 0.69 2.95
N ASN A 246 -22.18 1.21 3.06
CA ASN A 246 -23.06 1.33 1.89
C ASN A 246 -22.44 2.27 0.84
N ALA A 247 -22.66 1.97 -0.45
CA ALA A 247 -21.99 2.67 -1.56
C ALA A 247 -22.20 4.21 -1.59
N ASN A 248 -23.30 4.71 -1.01
CA ASN A 248 -23.63 6.14 -1.00
C ASN A 248 -23.17 6.86 0.29
N GLU A 249 -22.44 6.17 1.17
CA GLU A 249 -21.93 6.77 2.41
C GLU A 249 -20.57 7.41 2.21
N SER A 250 -20.33 8.51 2.92
CA SER A 250 -19.00 9.10 3.02
C SER A 250 -18.07 8.19 3.84
N LEU A 251 -16.81 8.10 3.41
CA LEU A 251 -15.79 7.32 4.11
C LEU A 251 -15.54 7.90 5.51
N PRO A 252 -15.72 7.12 6.59
CA PRO A 252 -15.50 7.63 7.95
C PRO A 252 -14.02 8.00 8.14
N ALA A 253 -13.76 9.19 8.67
CA ALA A 253 -12.40 9.65 8.98
C ALA A 253 -11.80 8.92 10.19
N ASN A 254 -12.66 8.56 11.15
CA ASN A 254 -12.30 8.08 12.48
C ASN A 254 -13.34 7.09 13.02
N LYS A 255 -13.03 6.47 14.17
CA LYS A 255 -13.94 5.49 14.80
C LYS A 255 -15.30 6.09 15.21
N PRO A 256 -15.41 7.28 15.82
CA PRO A 256 -16.72 7.89 16.10
C PRO A 256 -17.66 7.97 14.89
N GLU A 257 -17.16 8.41 13.73
CA GLU A 257 -17.95 8.45 12.49
C GLU A 257 -18.35 7.05 12.01
N LEU A 258 -17.42 6.09 12.04
CA LEU A 258 -17.72 4.69 11.72
C LEU A 258 -18.78 4.10 12.67
N MET A 259 -18.72 4.41 13.96
CA MET A 259 -19.70 3.95 14.94
C MET A 259 -21.10 4.50 14.65
N ALA A 260 -21.21 5.74 14.18
CA ALA A 260 -22.49 6.31 13.75
C ALA A 260 -23.09 5.54 12.56
N LEU A 261 -22.25 5.10 11.61
CA LEU A 261 -22.69 4.26 10.49
C LEU A 261 -23.13 2.87 10.95
N LEU A 262 -22.37 2.23 11.84
CA LEU A 262 -22.70 0.92 12.40
C LEU A 262 -24.03 0.94 13.17
N GLN A 263 -24.25 1.98 14.00
CA GLN A 263 -25.49 2.16 14.75
C GLN A 263 -26.70 2.38 13.84
N ALA A 264 -26.50 3.07 12.71
CA ALA A 264 -27.53 3.29 11.70
C ALA A 264 -27.76 2.07 10.78
N GLY A 265 -27.00 0.98 10.92
CA GLY A 265 -27.07 -0.18 10.02
C GLY A 265 -26.55 0.11 8.60
N ARG A 266 -25.71 1.15 8.44
CA ARG A 266 -25.14 1.60 7.16
C ARG A 266 -23.67 1.18 6.97
N ALA A 267 -23.14 0.43 7.94
CA ALA A 267 -21.87 -0.24 7.89
C ALA A 267 -21.97 -1.63 8.54
N GLN A 268 -21.08 -2.54 8.19
CA GLN A 268 -20.95 -3.86 8.81
C GLN A 268 -19.50 -4.31 8.87
N LEU A 269 -19.20 -5.33 9.67
CA LEU A 269 -17.88 -5.97 9.66
C LEU A 269 -17.60 -6.53 8.25
N PHE A 270 -16.37 -6.40 7.78
CA PHE A 270 -15.94 -6.94 6.50
C PHE A 270 -16.29 -8.42 6.35
N HIS A 271 -16.93 -8.77 5.23
CA HIS A 271 -17.43 -10.11 4.93
C HIS A 271 -18.31 -10.70 6.05
N ALA A 272 -19.06 -9.87 6.80
CA ALA A 272 -19.92 -10.34 7.89
C ALA A 272 -20.91 -11.42 7.44
N GLN A 273 -21.44 -11.30 6.22
CA GLN A 273 -22.43 -12.22 5.61
C GLN A 273 -21.79 -13.50 5.04
N ILE A 274 -20.46 -13.52 4.84
CA ILE A 274 -19.74 -14.66 4.27
C ILE A 274 -19.05 -15.45 5.38
N CYS A 275 -18.21 -14.79 6.18
CA CYS A 275 -17.51 -15.43 7.30
C CYS A 275 -17.14 -14.40 8.37
N THR A 276 -18.06 -14.14 9.29
CA THR A 276 -17.82 -13.18 10.38
C THR A 276 -16.61 -13.57 11.25
N VAL A 277 -16.37 -14.87 11.48
CA VAL A 277 -15.23 -15.35 12.29
C VAL A 277 -13.90 -15.16 11.57
N CYS A 278 -13.88 -15.12 10.24
CA CYS A 278 -12.66 -14.96 9.46
C CYS A 278 -12.07 -13.55 9.57
N HIS A 279 -12.84 -12.51 9.87
CA HIS A 279 -12.33 -11.14 9.92
C HIS A 279 -12.53 -10.43 11.26
N ARG A 280 -13.25 -11.06 12.21
CA ARG A 280 -13.42 -10.52 13.56
C ARG A 280 -12.10 -10.57 14.33
N VAL A 281 -11.63 -9.39 14.73
CA VAL A 281 -10.42 -9.24 15.56
C VAL A 281 -10.67 -9.69 17.03
N PRO A 282 -9.64 -10.16 17.75
CA PRO A 282 -9.69 -10.33 19.20
C PRO A 282 -10.18 -9.07 19.90
N GLY A 283 -10.98 -9.22 20.95
CA GLY A 283 -11.55 -8.10 21.68
C GLY A 283 -12.61 -7.28 20.92
N TYR A 284 -13.10 -7.71 19.75
CA TYR A 284 -14.03 -6.94 18.91
C TYR A 284 -15.23 -6.33 19.66
N LYS A 285 -15.87 -7.07 20.56
CA LYS A 285 -17.00 -6.55 21.37
C LYS A 285 -16.57 -5.42 22.29
N SER A 286 -15.40 -5.54 22.92
CA SER A 286 -14.83 -4.48 23.75
C SER A 286 -14.46 -3.26 22.90
N TRP A 287 -13.85 -3.49 21.73
CA TRP A 287 -13.52 -2.43 20.78
C TRP A 287 -14.78 -1.67 20.34
N ILE A 288 -15.86 -2.33 19.96
CA ILE A 288 -17.14 -1.69 19.59
C ILE A 288 -17.72 -0.85 20.74
N ASN A 289 -17.71 -1.40 21.96
CA ASN A 289 -18.34 -0.75 23.11
C ASN A 289 -17.48 0.38 23.72
N GLN A 290 -16.22 0.53 23.29
CA GLN A 290 -15.34 1.56 23.82
C GLN A 290 -15.65 2.92 23.21
N THR A 291 -16.20 3.82 24.02
CA THR A 291 -16.34 5.25 23.70
C THR A 291 -14.95 5.90 23.62
N LEU A 292 -14.59 6.46 22.47
CA LEU A 292 -13.38 7.27 22.33
C LEU A 292 -13.67 8.73 22.68
N LYS A 293 -12.76 9.35 23.43
CA LYS A 293 -12.67 10.80 23.53
C LYS A 293 -12.00 11.35 22.27
N HIS A 294 -12.21 12.64 21.98
CA HIS A 294 -11.68 13.30 20.78
C HIS A 294 -10.14 13.29 20.71
N ASP A 295 -9.45 13.17 21.85
CA ASP A 295 -7.99 13.11 21.99
C ASP A 295 -7.48 11.67 22.23
N ALA A 296 -8.30 10.66 21.96
CA ALA A 296 -7.96 9.29 22.27
C ALA A 296 -6.76 8.80 21.44
N GLN A 297 -5.67 8.50 22.14
CA GLN A 297 -4.49 7.88 21.57
C GLN A 297 -4.78 6.42 21.16
N LEU A 298 -4.16 5.97 20.08
CA LEU A 298 -4.15 4.55 19.70
C LEU A 298 -3.49 3.70 20.80
N LYS A 299 -4.11 2.56 21.12
CA LYS A 299 -3.70 1.62 22.17
C LYS A 299 -3.96 0.19 21.72
N VAL A 300 -3.17 -0.75 22.23
CA VAL A 300 -3.46 -2.18 22.15
C VAL A 300 -4.60 -2.49 23.12
N LEU A 301 -5.72 -3.02 22.61
CA LEU A 301 -6.87 -3.39 23.44
C LEU A 301 -6.89 -4.85 23.85
N ASP A 302 -6.41 -5.73 22.97
CA ASP A 302 -6.42 -7.17 23.18
C ASP A 302 -5.21 -7.80 22.43
N VAL A 303 -4.77 -8.95 22.91
CA VAL A 303 -3.66 -9.73 22.32
C VAL A 303 -4.14 -11.17 22.18
N GLY A 304 -4.16 -11.66 20.94
CA GLY A 304 -4.59 -13.01 20.62
C GLY A 304 -3.52 -13.79 19.87
N GLN A 305 -3.68 -15.11 19.85
CA GLN A 305 -2.94 -16.01 18.96
C GLN A 305 -3.90 -16.60 17.93
N ARG A 306 -3.38 -16.92 16.74
CA ARG A 306 -4.17 -17.52 15.65
C ARG A 306 -4.42 -19.02 15.89
N VAL A 307 -5.03 -19.35 17.01
CA VAL A 307 -5.34 -20.72 17.45
C VAL A 307 -6.82 -20.84 17.80
N GLY A 308 -7.31 -22.07 17.95
CA GLY A 308 -8.70 -22.33 18.35
C GLY A 308 -9.71 -21.67 17.41
N SER A 309 -10.55 -20.77 17.96
CA SER A 309 -11.57 -20.04 17.20
C SER A 309 -10.99 -19.11 16.12
N TYR A 310 -9.72 -18.73 16.21
CA TYR A 310 -9.05 -17.86 15.24
C TYR A 310 -8.27 -18.63 14.17
N ARG A 311 -8.35 -19.97 14.09
CA ARG A 311 -7.57 -20.77 13.13
C ARG A 311 -7.78 -20.38 11.66
N TYR A 312 -8.93 -19.80 11.33
CA TYR A 312 -9.28 -19.32 9.98
C TYR A 312 -9.23 -17.80 9.84
N TRP A 313 -8.68 -17.10 10.84
CA TRP A 313 -8.68 -15.63 10.86
C TRP A 313 -7.79 -15.07 9.74
N GLU A 314 -8.31 -14.18 8.91
CA GLU A 314 -7.64 -13.48 7.81
C GLU A 314 -7.58 -11.98 8.15
N PRO A 315 -6.69 -11.57 9.06
CA PRO A 315 -6.55 -10.17 9.42
C PRO A 315 -5.87 -9.37 8.32
N PHE A 316 -6.21 -8.08 8.29
CA PHE A 316 -5.38 -7.04 7.71
C PHE A 316 -4.57 -6.43 8.85
N TYR A 317 -3.25 -6.31 8.69
CA TYR A 317 -2.38 -5.97 9.82
C TYR A 317 -1.16 -5.17 9.39
N VAL A 318 -0.66 -4.36 10.33
CA VAL A 318 0.70 -3.82 10.26
C VAL A 318 1.69 -4.86 10.76
N SER A 319 2.84 -5.00 10.12
CA SER A 319 3.95 -5.86 10.53
C SER A 319 5.29 -5.15 10.32
N ASP A 320 6.37 -5.76 10.79
CA ASP A 320 7.76 -5.33 10.55
C ASP A 320 8.37 -5.91 9.26
N ASN A 321 7.52 -6.44 8.37
CA ASN A 321 7.87 -7.16 7.15
C ASN A 321 8.64 -8.47 7.35
N SER A 322 8.83 -8.94 8.60
CA SER A 322 9.47 -10.23 8.91
C SER A 322 8.50 -11.41 8.80
N GLU A 323 7.21 -11.15 8.62
CA GLU A 323 6.22 -12.21 8.50
C GLU A 323 6.46 -13.06 7.23
N PRO A 324 6.04 -14.34 7.24
CA PRO A 324 6.17 -15.21 6.09
C PRO A 324 5.59 -14.60 4.81
N PHE A 325 6.23 -14.88 3.67
CA PHE A 325 5.69 -14.49 2.36
C PHE A 325 4.35 -15.17 2.09
N PHE A 326 3.52 -14.49 1.28
CA PHE A 326 2.28 -15.06 0.78
C PHE A 326 2.59 -16.26 -0.12
N ASP A 327 1.77 -17.30 -0.06
CA ASP A 327 1.94 -18.50 -0.90
C ASP A 327 1.57 -18.18 -2.36
N GLU A 328 2.58 -18.05 -3.20
CA GLU A 328 2.45 -17.60 -4.59
C GLU A 328 1.75 -18.60 -5.51
N ARG A 329 1.51 -19.83 -5.05
CA ARG A 329 0.71 -20.82 -5.78
C ARG A 329 -0.79 -20.48 -5.78
N VAL A 330 -1.21 -19.56 -4.91
CA VAL A 330 -2.62 -19.16 -4.81
C VAL A 330 -2.89 -17.93 -5.67
N THR A 331 -3.89 -18.05 -6.53
CA THR A 331 -4.36 -16.99 -7.42
C THR A 331 -5.56 -16.26 -6.80
N TRP A 332 -5.93 -15.13 -7.39
CA TRP A 332 -7.11 -14.37 -6.97
C TRP A 332 -8.40 -15.17 -7.13
N GLU A 333 -8.56 -15.86 -8.27
CA GLU A 333 -9.76 -16.58 -8.66
C GLU A 333 -10.09 -17.74 -7.70
N GLY A 334 -9.10 -18.28 -6.99
CA GLY A 334 -9.30 -19.30 -5.95
C GLY A 334 -9.88 -18.78 -4.63
N GLN A 335 -10.00 -17.45 -4.44
CA GLN A 335 -10.69 -16.77 -3.33
C GLN A 335 -10.30 -17.21 -1.89
N SER A 336 -9.11 -17.79 -1.71
CA SER A 336 -8.55 -18.15 -0.39
C SER A 336 -7.08 -17.70 -0.23
N ASN A 337 -6.76 -16.56 -0.82
CA ASN A 337 -5.39 -16.13 -1.08
C ASN A 337 -4.61 -15.61 0.14
N LYS A 338 -5.26 -15.33 1.28
CA LYS A 338 -4.58 -14.88 2.52
C LYS A 338 -4.45 -15.94 3.61
N ARG A 339 -5.24 -17.03 3.58
CA ARG A 339 -5.31 -18.01 4.68
C ARG A 339 -3.99 -18.67 5.01
N ILE A 340 -3.21 -19.00 3.98
CA ILE A 340 -1.98 -19.80 4.10
C ILE A 340 -0.89 -18.99 4.79
N GLN A 341 -0.73 -17.71 4.46
CA GLN A 341 0.31 -16.86 5.03
C GLN A 341 0.14 -16.73 6.56
N ALA A 342 -1.07 -16.41 7.00
CA ALA A 342 -1.34 -16.24 8.41
C ALA A 342 -1.22 -17.54 9.22
N SER A 343 -1.08 -18.73 8.61
CA SER A 343 -1.01 -20.00 9.37
C SER A 343 0.38 -20.23 9.98
N LYS A 344 1.33 -19.41 9.52
CA LYS A 344 2.73 -19.39 9.92
C LYS A 344 3.05 -18.17 10.81
N LEU A 345 2.03 -17.35 11.13
CA LEU A 345 2.02 -16.27 12.12
C LEU A 345 1.42 -16.84 13.42
#